data_AF-A0A7K4CVU4-F1
#
_entry.id   AF-A0A7K4CVU4-F1
#
_cell.length_a   1.000
_cell.length_b   1.000
_cell.length_c   1.000
_cell.angle_alpha   90.00
_cell.angle_beta   90.00
_cell.angle_gamma   90.00
#
_symmetry.space_group_name_H-M   'P 1'
#
loop_
_entity.id
_entity.type
_entity.pdbx_description
1 polymer ?
#
loop_
_entity_poly.entity_id
_entity_poly.type
_entity_poly.pdbx_seq_one_letter_code
_entity_poly.pdbx_strand_id
1 'polypeptide(L)'
;PEERGTSEIEYHVVQLVTQALLLEETFNMAVSRARVRYVDAGADHFIPITFDDKQRVIRQVREIRAMIQAEIIPPPTAQRGKCVDCEFWSYCMGT
;
A
#
# COMPACT_ATOMS: atom_id res chain seq x y z
N PRO A 1 7.47 -20.31 -5.96
CA PRO A 1 8.67 -19.49 -5.71
C PRO A 1 9.00 -18.72 -6.98
N GLU A 2 8.29 -17.62 -7.18
CA GLU A 2 8.48 -16.74 -8.34
C GLU A 2 8.49 -15.30 -7.83
N GLU A 3 9.39 -14.55 -8.43
CA GLU A 3 10.08 -13.39 -7.87
C GLU A 3 9.16 -12.16 -7.86
N ARG A 4 9.11 -11.45 -6.72
CA ARG A 4 8.41 -10.16 -6.62
C ARG A 4 9.23 -9.09 -7.36
N GLY A 5 9.05 -9.01 -8.67
CA GLY A 5 9.54 -7.92 -9.49
C GLY A 5 8.67 -6.66 -9.39
N THR A 6 9.33 -5.51 -9.53
CA THR A 6 8.84 -4.14 -9.79
C THR A 6 8.02 -3.43 -8.72
N SER A 7 8.51 -2.25 -8.30
CA SER A 7 8.00 -1.41 -7.20
C SER A 7 6.52 -1.00 -7.31
N GLU A 8 5.92 -1.03 -8.50
CA GLU A 8 4.47 -0.80 -8.68
C GLU A 8 3.62 -1.93 -8.10
N ILE A 9 4.11 -3.17 -8.14
CA ILE A 9 3.42 -4.32 -7.53
C ILE A 9 3.36 -4.13 -6.01
N GLU A 10 4.34 -3.46 -5.41
CA GLU A 10 4.40 -3.26 -3.96
C GLU A 10 3.26 -2.34 -3.45
N TYR A 11 2.95 -1.25 -4.15
CA TYR A 11 1.87 -0.34 -3.73
C TYR A 11 0.48 -0.96 -3.91
N HIS A 12 0.24 -1.65 -5.02
CA HIS A 12 -1.01 -2.37 -5.23
C HIS A 12 -1.19 -3.49 -4.19
N VAL A 13 -0.12 -4.18 -3.79
CA VAL A 13 -0.17 -5.18 -2.71
C VAL A 13 -0.63 -4.56 -1.40
N VAL A 14 -0.08 -3.40 -0.99
CA VAL A 14 -0.50 -2.72 0.24
C VAL A 14 -1.98 -2.35 0.20
N GLN A 15 -2.48 -1.87 -0.95
CA GLN A 15 -3.90 -1.57 -1.13
C GLN A 15 -4.77 -2.82 -0.98
N LEU A 16 -4.39 -3.94 -1.61
CA LEU A 16 -5.15 -5.19 -1.56
C LEU A 16 -5.17 -5.80 -0.16
N VAL A 17 -4.04 -5.75 0.56
CA VAL A 17 -3.96 -6.22 1.94
C VAL A 17 -4.83 -5.35 2.86
N THR A 18 -4.90 -4.04 2.61
CA THR A 18 -5.79 -3.13 3.34
C THR A 18 -7.26 -3.47 3.09
N GLN A 19 -7.64 -3.72 1.83
CA GLN A 19 -9.00 -4.17 1.49
C GLN A 19 -9.33 -5.52 2.12
N ALA A 20 -8.38 -6.46 2.12
CA ALA A 20 -8.54 -7.74 2.79
C ALA A 20 -8.84 -7.53 4.28
N LEU A 21 -8.05 -6.72 4.98
CA LEU A 21 -8.26 -6.38 6.40
C LEU A 21 -9.65 -5.81 6.67
N LEU A 22 -10.14 -4.90 5.82
CA LEU A 22 -11.50 -4.35 5.93
C LEU A 22 -12.58 -5.43 5.79
N LEU A 23 -12.39 -6.38 4.86
CA LEU A 23 -13.31 -7.51 4.73
C LEU A 23 -13.26 -8.42 5.95
N GLU A 24 -12.08 -8.70 6.52
CA GLU A 24 -11.97 -9.52 7.73
C GLU A 24 -12.67 -8.86 8.92
N GLU A 25 -12.51 -7.54 9.08
CA GLU A 25 -13.16 -6.77 10.15
C GLU A 25 -14.69 -6.73 9.97
N THR A 26 -15.16 -6.56 8.75
CA THR A 26 -16.59 -6.40 8.46
C THR A 26 -17.35 -7.73 8.51
N PHE A 27 -16.75 -8.79 7.97
CA PHE A 27 -17.43 -10.08 7.77
C PHE A 27 -16.93 -11.19 8.71
N ASN A 28 -15.92 -10.93 9.54
CA ASN A 28 -15.31 -11.91 10.45
C ASN A 28 -14.82 -13.19 9.72
N MET A 29 -14.25 -12.99 8.53
CA MET A 29 -13.75 -14.06 7.66
C MET A 29 -12.29 -13.85 7.32
N ALA A 30 -11.51 -14.94 7.29
CA ALA A 30 -10.10 -14.88 6.92
C ALA A 30 -9.92 -14.79 5.38
N VAL A 31 -9.22 -13.75 4.93
CA VAL A 31 -8.77 -13.54 3.56
C VAL A 31 -7.28 -13.88 3.46
N SER A 32 -6.96 -14.88 2.64
CA SER A 32 -5.59 -15.41 2.44
C SER A 32 -5.05 -15.18 1.02
N ARG A 33 -5.86 -14.64 0.11
CA ARG A 33 -5.50 -14.41 -1.29
C ARG A 33 -6.29 -13.25 -1.88
N ALA A 34 -5.64 -12.47 -2.72
CA ALA A 34 -6.25 -11.43 -3.54
C ALA A 34 -6.01 -11.71 -5.03
N ARG A 35 -6.83 -11.08 -5.88
CA ARG A 35 -6.69 -11.11 -7.33
C ARG A 35 -6.60 -9.68 -7.87
N VAL A 36 -5.62 -9.44 -8.73
CA VAL A 36 -5.46 -8.21 -9.51
C VAL A 36 -5.60 -8.55 -10.98
N ARG A 37 -6.36 -7.74 -11.71
CA ARG A 37 -6.46 -7.82 -13.17
C ARG A 37 -5.97 -6.50 -13.74
N TYR A 38 -4.86 -6.53 -14.47
CA TYR A 38 -4.42 -5.39 -15.25
C TYR A 38 -5.09 -5.47 -16.62
N VAL A 39 -5.90 -4.46 -16.96
CA VAL A 39 -6.72 -4.46 -18.18
C VAL A 39 -5.84 -4.57 -19.43
N ASP A 40 -4.72 -3.85 -19.46
CA ASP A 40 -3.81 -3.81 -20.60
C ASP A 40 -2.98 -5.10 -20.77
N ALA A 41 -2.71 -5.80 -19.66
CA ALA A 41 -1.95 -7.04 -19.68
C ALA A 41 -2.82 -8.27 -19.99
N GLY A 42 -4.15 -8.15 -19.90
CA GLY A 42 -5.10 -9.25 -20.13
C GLY A 42 -4.98 -10.42 -19.16
N ALA A 43 -4.21 -10.29 -18.08
CA ALA A 43 -3.83 -11.38 -17.18
C ALA A 43 -4.29 -11.15 -15.74
N ASP A 44 -4.73 -12.25 -15.10
CA ASP A 44 -5.06 -12.29 -13.68
C ASP A 44 -3.81 -12.65 -12.86
N HIS A 45 -3.42 -11.77 -11.95
CA HIS A 45 -2.38 -12.03 -10.97
C HIS A 45 -3.01 -12.36 -9.63
N PHE A 46 -2.64 -13.50 -9.09
CA PHE A 46 -3.09 -13.92 -7.78
C PHE A 46 -2.00 -13.70 -6.74
N ILE A 47 -2.34 -12.97 -5.69
CA ILE A 47 -1.39 -12.53 -4.68
C ILE A 47 -1.74 -13.22 -3.36
N PRO A 48 -0.83 -14.03 -2.79
CA PRO A 48 -1.03 -14.57 -1.44
C PRO A 48 -0.96 -13.43 -0.42
N ILE A 49 -1.88 -13.41 0.54
CA ILE A 49 -1.88 -12.47 1.66
C ILE A 49 -1.46 -13.21 2.91
N THR A 50 -0.27 -12.91 3.41
CA THR A 50 0.24 -13.53 4.64
C THR A 50 -0.17 -12.73 5.88
N PHE A 51 -0.02 -13.35 7.05
CA PHE A 51 -0.18 -12.63 8.32
C PHE A 51 0.84 -11.49 8.48
N ASP A 52 2.09 -11.69 8.01
CA ASP A 52 3.12 -10.66 8.05
C ASP A 52 2.76 -9.44 7.19
N ASP A 53 2.21 -9.67 6.00
CA ASP A 53 1.72 -8.58 5.14
C ASP A 53 0.65 -7.75 5.86
N LYS A 54 -0.29 -8.41 6.56
CA LYS A 54 -1.33 -7.74 7.35
C LYS A 54 -0.74 -6.92 8.51
N GLN A 55 0.21 -7.49 9.25
CA GLN A 55 0.87 -6.79 10.35
C GLN A 55 1.67 -5.57 9.86
N ARG A 56 2.34 -5.69 8.69
CA ARG A 56 3.03 -4.57 8.05
C ARG A 56 2.06 -3.44 7.73
N VAL A 57 0.93 -3.74 7.08
CA VAL A 57 -0.07 -2.74 6.72
C VAL A 57 -0.70 -2.08 7.96
N ILE A 58 -1.06 -2.85 8.99
CA ILE A 58 -1.59 -2.29 10.25
C ILE A 58 -0.59 -1.29 10.87
N ARG A 59 0.70 -1.58 10.83
CA ARG A 59 1.75 -0.67 11.34
C ARG A 59 1.78 0.64 10.55
N GLN A 60 1.78 0.55 9.22
CA GLN A 60 1.75 1.73 8.35
C GLN A 60 0.51 2.59 8.59
N VAL A 61 -0.66 1.98 8.74
CA VAL A 61 -1.91 2.71 9.07
C VAL A 61 -1.80 3.43 10.42
N ARG A 62 -1.20 2.78 11.43
CA ARG A 62 -0.96 3.41 12.73
C ARG A 62 0.00 4.60 12.64
N GLU A 63 1.07 4.48 11.86
CA GLU A 63 2.02 5.57 11.61
C GLU A 63 1.33 6.75 10.92
N ILE A 64 0.53 6.50 9.88
CA ILE A 64 -0.27 7.53 9.20
C ILE A 64 -1.22 8.22 10.18
N ARG A 65 -1.93 7.45 11.00
CA ARG A 65 -2.84 8.00 12.02
C ARG A 65 -2.10 8.86 13.04
N ALA A 66 -0.92 8.44 13.49
CA ALA A 66 -0.10 9.21 14.42
C ALA A 66 0.38 10.54 13.80
N MET A 67 0.81 10.53 12.53
CA MET A 67 1.21 11.75 11.81
C MET A 67 0.05 12.74 11.71
N ILE A 68 -1.15 12.27 11.36
CA ILE A 68 -2.35 13.11 11.29
C ILE A 68 -2.68 13.72 12.65
N GLN A 69 -2.68 12.90 13.71
CA GLN A 69 -3.02 13.36 15.07
C GLN A 69 -2.00 14.34 15.65
N ALA A 70 -0.74 14.25 15.24
CA ALA A 70 0.33 15.13 15.67
C ALA A 70 0.54 16.32 14.72
N GLU A 71 -0.25 16.42 13.64
CA GLU A 71 -0.09 17.43 12.57
C GLU A 71 1.32 17.47 11.97
N ILE A 72 1.97 16.30 11.92
CA ILE A 72 3.34 16.16 11.40
C ILE A 72 3.28 15.86 9.90
N ILE A 73 3.92 16.72 9.10
CA ILE A 73 4.20 16.44 7.69
C ILE A 73 5.37 15.42 7.63
N PRO A 74 5.21 14.27 6.94
CA PRO A 74 6.31 13.31 6.80
C PRO A 74 7.49 13.90 6.03
N PRO A 75 8.70 13.36 6.22
CA PRO A 75 9.85 13.76 5.43
C PRO A 75 9.60 13.46 3.94
N PRO A 76 10.21 14.24 3.02
CA PRO A 76 10.13 13.99 1.59
C PRO A 76 10.60 12.58 1.22
N THR A 77 10.01 11.99 0.19
CA THR A 77 10.48 10.69 -0.32
C THR A 77 11.87 10.82 -0.95
N ALA A 78 12.73 9.82 -0.74
CA ALA A 78 14.02 9.74 -1.43
C ALA A 78 13.87 9.50 -2.95
N GLN A 79 12.71 9.01 -3.39
CA GLN A 79 12.43 8.69 -4.80
C GLN A 79 11.88 9.92 -5.54
N ARG A 80 12.77 10.77 -6.06
CA ARG A 80 12.40 12.02 -6.76
C ARG A 80 11.38 11.84 -7.90
N GLY A 81 11.38 10.69 -8.58
CA GLY A 81 10.41 10.39 -9.63
C GLY A 81 8.94 10.47 -9.16
N LYS A 82 8.68 10.18 -7.88
CA LYS A 82 7.33 10.29 -7.29
C LYS A 82 6.89 11.72 -7.05
N CYS A 83 7.82 12.68 -7.03
CA CYS A 83 7.50 14.08 -6.83
C CYS A 83 6.95 14.73 -8.11
N VAL A 84 7.20 14.14 -9.29
CA VAL A 84 6.79 14.69 -10.59
C VAL A 84 5.27 14.87 -10.67
N ASP A 85 4.52 13.86 -10.20
CA ASP A 85 3.05 13.87 -10.20
C ASP A 85 2.46 14.16 -8.82
N CYS A 86 3.26 14.68 -7.88
CA CYS A 86 2.82 14.94 -6.51
C CYS A 86 2.16 16.32 -6.38
N GLU A 87 0.87 16.35 -6.10
CA GLU A 87 0.10 17.58 -5.90
C GLU A 87 0.44 18.32 -4.59
N PHE A 88 1.20 17.70 -3.68
CA PHE A 88 1.61 18.28 -2.39
C PHE A 88 2.98 18.97 -2.43
N TRP A 89 3.61 19.08 -3.61
CA TRP A 89 4.95 19.66 -3.76
C TRP A 89 5.09 21.05 -3.11
N SER A 90 4.10 21.92 -3.28
CA SER A 90 4.12 23.30 -2.74
C SER A 90 4.11 23.38 -1.21
N TYR A 91 3.68 22.31 -0.53
CA TYR A 91 3.64 22.21 0.94
C TYR A 91 4.74 21.29 1.49
N CYS A 92 5.39 20.53 0.62
CA CYS A 92 6.46 19.62 0.99
C CYS A 92 7.74 20.41 1.29
N MET A 93 8.47 20.02 2.34
CA MET A 93 9.79 20.58 2.67
C MET A 93 10.92 20.02 1.78
N GLY A 94 10.57 19.39 0.65
CA GLY A 94 11.52 18.81 -0.30
C GLY A 94 12.07 19.87 -1.25
N THR A 95 13.16 20.51 -0.85
CA THR A 95 13.99 21.36 -1.74
C THR A 95 14.82 20.52 -2.71
#